data_AF-A0AAJ6YEL0-F1
#
_entry.id   AF-A0AAJ6YEL0-F1
#
_cell.length_a   1.000
_cell.length_b   1.000
_cell.length_c   1.000
_cell.angle_alpha   90.00
_cell.angle_beta   90.00
_cell.angle_gamma   90.00
#
_symmetry.space_group_name_H-M   'P 1'
#
loop_
_entity.id
_entity.type
_entity.pdbx_description
1 polymer ?
#
loop_
_entity_poly.entity_id
_entity_poly.type
_entity_poly.pdbx_seq_one_letter_code
_entity_poly.pdbx_strand_id
1 'polypeptide(L)'
;MKTDLNKLRSNLNILGNNLNSLSNEVKVVMESNSEIENNFKEIKCRLRNLSDTILKLRNEVYEESISLDSVKEIVKSELETYDADKTGKTDFALESSGGSIISTRNTETYFVGVPTMSIFGIPICKQHNIPRIIIQVSFIINIL
;
A
#
# COMPACT_ATOMS: atom_id res chain seq x y z
N MET A 1 -9.19 20.66 91.53
CA MET A 1 -8.35 19.44 91.66
C MET A 1 -9.05 18.16 91.18
N LYS A 2 -10.14 17.66 91.80
CA LYS A 2 -10.85 16.46 91.29
C LYS A 2 -11.48 16.64 89.89
N THR A 3 -12.00 17.83 89.61
CA THR A 3 -12.60 18.20 88.32
C THR A 3 -11.60 18.22 87.17
N ASP A 4 -10.40 18.74 87.41
CA ASP A 4 -9.33 18.84 86.41
C ASP A 4 -8.78 17.45 86.04
N LEU A 5 -8.67 16.57 87.04
CA LEU A 5 -8.24 15.18 86.85
C LEU A 5 -9.22 14.39 85.97
N ASN A 6 -10.53 14.62 86.14
CA ASN A 6 -11.56 13.97 85.33
C ASN A 6 -11.57 14.48 83.89
N LYS A 7 -11.34 15.79 83.67
CA LYS A 7 -11.14 16.36 82.33
C LYS A 7 -9.89 15.81 81.64
N LEU A 8 -8.79 15.68 82.37
CA LEU A 8 -7.57 15.07 81.84
C LEU A 8 -7.83 13.63 81.40
N ARG A 9 -8.56 12.86 82.22
CA ARG A 9 -8.94 11.48 81.90
C ARG A 9 -9.82 11.40 80.64
N SER A 10 -10.81 12.28 80.47
CA SER A 10 -11.63 12.30 79.26
C SER A 10 -10.81 12.66 78.01
N ASN A 11 -9.90 13.63 78.13
CA ASN A 11 -9.04 14.03 77.01
C ASN A 11 -8.09 12.91 76.60
N LEU A 12 -7.51 12.18 77.55
CA LEU A 12 -6.67 11.00 77.27
C LEU A 12 -7.47 9.91 76.55
N ASN A 13 -8.71 9.66 76.94
CA ASN A 13 -9.58 8.70 76.26
C ASN A 13 -9.90 9.14 74.82
N ILE A 14 -10.22 10.42 74.61
CA ILE A 14 -10.48 10.98 73.27
C ILE A 14 -9.23 10.86 72.39
N LEU A 15 -8.07 11.23 72.93
CA LEU A 15 -6.81 11.11 72.21
C LEU A 15 -6.51 9.67 71.83
N GLY A 16 -6.74 8.71 72.72
CA GLY A 16 -6.59 7.27 72.43
C GLY A 16 -7.51 6.80 71.30
N ASN A 17 -8.78 7.25 71.29
CA ASN A 17 -9.71 6.92 70.22
C ASN A 17 -9.28 7.51 68.87
N ASN A 18 -8.81 8.76 68.86
CA ASN A 18 -8.32 9.41 67.66
C ASN A 18 -7.05 8.72 67.11
N LEU A 19 -6.14 8.33 67.99
CA LEU A 19 -4.94 7.57 67.60
C LEU A 19 -5.30 6.21 66.99
N ASN A 20 -6.30 5.52 67.53
CA ASN A 20 -6.78 4.26 66.96
C ASN A 20 -7.43 4.47 65.58
N SER A 21 -8.23 5.52 65.41
CA SER A 21 -8.81 5.88 64.11
C SER A 21 -7.72 6.16 63.07
N LEU A 22 -6.75 7.00 63.43
CA LEU A 22 -5.62 7.34 62.57
C LEU A 22 -4.78 6.10 62.22
N SER A 23 -4.54 5.20 63.18
CA SER A 23 -3.85 3.94 62.92
C SER A 23 -4.57 3.06 61.89
N ASN A 24 -5.90 3.05 61.90
CA ASN A 24 -6.68 2.28 60.93
C ASN A 24 -6.61 2.90 59.54
N GLU A 25 -6.73 4.23 59.44
CA GLU A 25 -6.59 4.95 58.17
C GLU A 25 -5.21 4.75 57.55
N VAL A 26 -4.13 4.87 58.34
CA VAL A 26 -2.77 4.61 57.87
C VAL A 26 -2.62 3.17 57.37
N LYS A 27 -3.23 2.19 58.04
CA LYS A 27 -3.19 0.80 57.60
C LYS A 27 -3.87 0.61 56.24
N VAL A 28 -5.06 1.19 56.05
CA VAL A 28 -5.77 1.14 54.76
C VAL A 28 -4.94 1.79 53.64
N VAL A 29 -4.32 2.94 53.92
CA VAL A 29 -3.45 3.62 52.96
C VAL A 29 -2.25 2.75 52.59
N MET A 30 -1.62 2.09 53.55
CA MET A 30 -0.49 1.18 53.29
C MET A 30 -0.89 0.00 52.41
N GLU A 31 -2.06 -0.59 52.63
CA GLU A 31 -2.59 -1.68 51.81
C GLU A 31 -2.80 -1.21 50.37
N SER A 32 -3.45 -0.06 50.18
CA SER A 32 -3.68 0.52 48.84
C SER A 32 -2.38 0.84 48.08
N ASN A 33 -1.35 1.34 48.78
CA ASN A 33 -0.04 1.58 48.17
C ASN A 33 0.63 0.30 47.70
N SER A 34 0.48 -0.80 48.47
CA SER A 34 1.02 -2.10 48.06
C SER A 34 0.35 -2.63 46.77
N GLU A 35 -0.94 -2.37 46.59
CA GLU A 35 -1.69 -2.74 45.39
C GLU A 35 -1.28 -1.89 44.19
N ILE A 36 -1.08 -0.58 44.38
CA ILE A 36 -0.59 0.33 43.35
C ILE A 36 0.77 -0.13 42.81
N GLU A 37 1.71 -0.49 43.69
CA GLU A 37 3.03 -1.00 43.29
C GLU A 37 2.95 -2.27 42.43
N ASN A 38 2.04 -3.19 42.76
CA ASN A 38 1.81 -4.40 41.96
C ASN A 38 1.27 -4.07 40.57
N ASN A 39 0.30 -3.14 40.48
CA ASN A 39 -0.26 -2.72 39.20
C ASN A 39 0.80 -2.03 38.32
N PHE A 40 1.65 -1.17 38.90
CA PHE A 40 2.76 -0.56 38.17
C PHE A 40 3.74 -1.61 37.62
N LYS A 41 4.03 -2.64 38.39
CA LYS A 41 4.89 -3.75 37.95
C LYS A 41 4.26 -4.52 36.79
N GLU A 42 2.95 -4.77 36.81
CA GLU A 42 2.25 -5.41 35.69
C GLU A 42 2.26 -4.53 34.43
N ILE A 43 1.90 -3.25 34.56
CA ILE A 43 1.90 -2.30 33.43
C ILE A 43 3.28 -2.25 32.78
N LYS A 44 4.36 -2.22 33.58
CA LYS A 44 5.73 -2.25 33.09
C LYS A 44 6.04 -3.50 32.26
N CYS A 45 5.54 -4.67 32.67
CA CYS A 45 5.69 -5.90 31.91
C CYS A 45 4.89 -5.85 30.59
N ARG A 46 3.65 -5.36 30.61
CA ARG A 46 2.82 -5.23 29.41
C ARG A 46 3.42 -4.26 28.39
N LEU A 47 3.94 -3.13 28.84
CA LEU A 47 4.62 -2.15 27.98
C LEU A 47 5.85 -2.73 27.29
N ARG A 48 6.63 -3.56 27.98
CA ARG A 48 7.77 -4.25 27.38
C ARG A 48 7.33 -5.19 26.24
N ASN A 49 6.30 -6.00 26.50
CA ASN A 49 5.77 -6.92 25.49
C ASN A 49 5.23 -6.17 24.26
N LEU A 50 4.53 -5.06 24.47
CA LEU A 50 4.06 -4.21 23.38
C LEU A 50 5.22 -3.63 22.58
N SER A 51 6.25 -3.12 23.25
CA SER A 51 7.47 -2.62 22.59
C SER A 51 8.11 -3.69 21.69
N ASP A 52 8.23 -4.92 22.19
CA ASP A 52 8.81 -6.02 21.42
C ASP A 52 7.95 -6.40 20.21
N THR A 53 6.61 -6.39 20.35
CA THR A 53 5.69 -6.68 19.24
C THR A 53 5.73 -5.59 18.16
N ILE A 54 5.79 -4.31 18.55
CA ILE A 54 5.92 -3.19 17.61
C ILE A 54 7.23 -3.28 16.83
N LEU A 55 8.33 -3.66 17.49
CA LEU A 55 9.61 -3.83 16.82
C LEU A 55 9.57 -4.95 15.77
N LYS A 56 8.92 -6.07 16.07
CA LYS A 56 8.73 -7.17 15.11
C LYS A 56 7.89 -6.74 13.92
N LEU A 57 6.73 -6.15 14.17
CA LEU A 57 5.83 -5.66 13.11
C LEU A 57 6.52 -4.61 12.22
N ARG A 58 7.33 -3.72 12.80
CA ARG A 58 8.11 -2.74 12.02
C ARG A 58 9.05 -3.41 11.01
N ASN A 59 9.72 -4.49 11.43
CA ASN A 59 10.66 -5.19 10.55
C ASN A 59 9.92 -5.96 9.45
N GLU A 60 8.77 -6.57 9.77
CA GLU A 60 7.92 -7.25 8.78
C GLU A 60 7.37 -6.27 7.72
N VAL A 61 6.90 -5.09 8.15
CA VAL A 61 6.38 -4.05 7.24
C VAL A 61 7.47 -3.46 6.33
N TYR A 62 8.72 -3.42 6.80
CA TYR A 62 9.84 -2.89 5.99
C TYR A 62 10.21 -3.81 4.82
N GLU A 63 10.00 -5.12 4.94
CA GLU A 63 10.22 -6.08 3.86
C GLU A 63 9.10 -6.05 2.79
N GLU A 64 7.88 -5.66 3.16
CA GLU A 64 6.74 -5.55 2.23
C GLU A 64 6.56 -4.16 1.58
N SER A 65 7.22 -3.12 2.10
CA SER A 65 7.17 -1.80 1.48
C SER A 65 8.10 -1.75 0.25
N ILE A 66 7.56 -2.09 -0.92
CA ILE A 66 8.18 -1.73 -2.19
C ILE A 66 8.46 -0.23 -2.15
N SER A 67 9.74 0.15 -2.22
CA SER A 67 10.14 1.55 -2.14
C SER A 67 9.51 2.34 -3.30
N LEU A 68 9.17 3.61 -3.06
CA LEU A 68 8.64 4.50 -4.11
C LEU A 68 9.57 4.52 -5.34
N ASP A 69 10.87 4.42 -5.13
CA ASP A 69 11.85 4.42 -6.21
C ASP A 69 11.84 3.11 -7.01
N SER A 70 11.62 1.97 -6.35
CA SER A 70 11.37 0.69 -7.04
C SER A 70 10.11 0.75 -7.91
N VAL A 71 9.02 1.37 -7.43
CA VAL A 71 7.81 1.56 -8.24
C VAL A 71 8.09 2.45 -9.46
N LYS A 72 8.82 3.55 -9.29
CA LYS A 72 9.19 4.44 -10.40
C LYS A 72 10.03 3.70 -11.44
N GLU A 73 10.97 2.86 -11.02
CA GLU A 73 11.83 2.10 -11.91
C GLU A 73 11.04 1.07 -12.73
N ILE A 74 10.12 0.34 -12.10
CA ILE A 74 9.21 -0.59 -12.78
C ILE A 74 8.36 0.15 -13.83
N VAL A 75 7.71 1.25 -13.43
CA VAL A 75 6.86 2.04 -14.35
C VAL A 75 7.68 2.58 -15.52
N LYS A 76 8.88 3.08 -15.26
CA LYS A 76 9.77 3.59 -16.30
C LYS A 76 10.16 2.49 -17.29
N SER A 77 10.54 1.31 -16.80
CA SER A 77 10.90 0.15 -17.65
C SER A 77 9.75 -0.29 -18.56
N GLU A 78 8.52 -0.31 -18.04
CA GLU A 78 7.34 -0.66 -18.83
C GLU A 78 7.01 0.39 -19.89
N LEU A 79 7.14 1.69 -19.55
CA LEU A 79 6.95 2.78 -20.51
C LEU A 79 7.99 2.75 -21.64
N GLU A 80 9.25 2.48 -21.32
CA GLU A 80 10.32 2.31 -22.32
C GLU A 80 10.03 1.13 -23.25
N THR A 81 9.53 0.02 -22.71
CA THR A 81 9.14 -1.17 -23.50
C THR A 81 7.94 -0.89 -24.40
N TYR A 82 6.96 -0.12 -23.92
CA TYR A 82 5.81 0.30 -24.71
C TYR A 82 6.20 1.19 -25.88
N ASP A 83 7.09 2.17 -25.65
CA ASP A 83 7.60 3.08 -26.69
C ASP A 83 8.43 2.33 -27.74
N ALA A 84 9.15 1.28 -27.34
CA ALA A 84 9.88 0.36 -28.21
C ALA A 84 8.98 -0.66 -28.94
N ASP A 85 7.94 -0.18 -29.62
CA ASP A 85 7.00 -0.95 -30.45
C ASP A 85 6.32 -2.12 -29.71
N LYS A 86 6.00 -1.92 -28.42
CA LYS A 86 5.28 -2.87 -27.53
C LYS A 86 5.92 -4.24 -27.33
N THR A 87 7.05 -4.53 -27.99
CA THR A 87 7.71 -5.85 -27.96
C THR A 87 9.12 -5.79 -27.37
N GLY A 88 9.72 -4.59 -27.29
CA GLY A 88 11.12 -4.43 -26.87
C GLY A 88 12.12 -5.13 -27.80
N LYS A 89 11.72 -5.48 -29.04
CA LYS A 89 12.54 -6.17 -30.03
C LYS A 89 12.52 -5.39 -31.35
N THR A 90 13.64 -5.37 -32.05
CA THR A 90 13.73 -4.79 -33.39
C THR A 90 12.94 -5.62 -34.40
N ASP A 91 11.97 -5.00 -35.10
CA ASP A 91 11.34 -5.60 -36.27
C ASP A 91 12.22 -5.45 -37.52
N PHE A 92 12.81 -6.56 -37.97
CA PHE A 92 13.64 -6.61 -39.18
C PHE A 92 12.82 -6.75 -40.47
N ALA A 93 11.54 -7.08 -40.40
CA ALA A 93 10.66 -7.18 -41.55
C ALA A 93 10.04 -5.83 -41.92
N LEU A 94 10.17 -4.82 -41.05
CA LEU A 94 9.56 -3.51 -41.20
C LEU A 94 9.98 -2.80 -42.49
N GLU A 95 8.99 -2.34 -43.25
CA GLU A 95 9.22 -1.67 -44.53
C GLU A 95 10.04 -0.38 -44.40
N SER A 96 9.75 0.45 -43.40
CA SER A 96 10.50 1.68 -43.15
C SER A 96 11.96 1.42 -42.76
N SER A 97 12.27 0.22 -42.29
CA SER A 97 13.63 -0.25 -42.00
C SER A 97 14.28 -0.95 -43.20
N GLY A 98 13.64 -0.97 -44.37
CA GLY A 98 14.14 -1.58 -45.60
C GLY A 98 13.61 -3.00 -45.89
N GLY A 99 12.69 -3.51 -45.09
CA GLY A 99 11.98 -4.76 -45.37
C GLY A 99 11.17 -4.69 -46.67
N SER A 100 11.11 -5.80 -47.40
CA SER A 100 10.37 -5.86 -48.67
C SER A 100 9.75 -7.24 -48.87
N ILE A 101 8.59 -7.26 -49.52
CA ILE A 101 7.85 -8.50 -49.80
C ILE A 101 8.22 -9.02 -51.18
N ILE A 102 8.60 -10.29 -51.23
CA ILE A 102 8.86 -11.01 -52.48
C ILE A 102 7.55 -11.69 -52.93
N SER A 103 7.02 -11.28 -54.07
CA SER A 103 5.85 -11.93 -54.68
C SER A 103 6.28 -13.27 -55.31
N THR A 104 5.74 -14.38 -54.83
CA THR A 104 5.92 -15.71 -55.45
C THR A 104 4.68 -16.08 -56.26
N ARG A 105 4.83 -16.92 -57.30
CA ARG A 105 3.75 -17.22 -58.27
C ARG A 105 2.57 -18.04 -57.72
N ASN A 106 2.51 -18.29 -56.42
CA ASN A 106 1.60 -19.29 -55.84
C ASN A 106 0.52 -18.69 -54.91
N THR A 107 0.53 -17.38 -54.68
CA THR A 107 -0.48 -16.70 -53.85
C THR A 107 -1.03 -15.47 -54.55
N GLU A 108 -2.36 -15.38 -54.66
CA GLU A 108 -3.05 -14.23 -55.25
C GLU A 108 -3.75 -13.41 -54.16
N THR A 109 -3.86 -12.11 -54.39
CA THR A 109 -4.58 -11.21 -53.48
C THR A 109 -6.08 -11.43 -53.63
N TYR A 110 -6.79 -11.55 -52.49
CA TYR A 110 -8.24 -11.75 -52.49
C TYR A 110 -8.99 -10.42 -52.66
N PHE A 111 -9.82 -10.31 -53.70
CA PHE A 111 -10.49 -9.05 -54.10
C PHE A 111 -12.02 -9.05 -53.99
N VAL A 112 -12.65 -10.12 -53.48
CA VAL A 112 -14.12 -10.20 -53.41
C VAL A 112 -14.64 -9.33 -52.26
N GLY A 113 -15.67 -8.52 -52.53
CA GLY A 113 -16.34 -7.70 -51.50
C GLY A 113 -15.59 -6.42 -51.09
N VAL A 114 -14.55 -6.02 -51.85
CA VAL A 114 -13.71 -4.86 -51.54
C VAL A 114 -14.48 -3.54 -51.66
N PRO A 115 -14.38 -2.62 -50.67
CA PRO A 115 -15.08 -1.34 -50.68
C PRO A 115 -14.62 -0.43 -51.82
N THR A 116 -15.53 0.40 -52.32
CA THR A 116 -15.23 1.43 -53.32
C THR A 116 -15.18 2.79 -52.65
N MET A 117 -14.04 3.46 -52.76
CA MET A 117 -13.88 4.83 -52.28
C MET A 117 -14.70 5.76 -53.17
N SER A 118 -15.54 6.58 -52.54
CA SER A 118 -16.37 7.57 -53.23
C SER A 118 -16.10 8.97 -52.67
N ILE A 119 -16.09 9.96 -53.54
CA ILE A 119 -15.96 11.37 -53.18
C ILE A 119 -17.21 12.07 -53.72
N PHE A 120 -18.00 12.70 -52.83
CA PHE A 120 -19.31 13.29 -53.15
C PHE A 120 -20.28 12.32 -53.87
N GLY A 121 -20.25 11.04 -53.51
CA GLY A 121 -21.10 10.00 -54.11
C GLY A 121 -20.64 9.51 -55.49
N ILE A 122 -19.54 10.03 -56.02
CA ILE A 122 -18.93 9.56 -57.27
C ILE A 122 -17.86 8.51 -56.92
N PRO A 123 -17.97 7.26 -57.43
CA PRO A 123 -16.98 6.22 -57.17
C PRO A 123 -15.66 6.53 -57.89
N ILE A 124 -14.54 6.47 -57.18
CA ILE A 124 -13.20 6.78 -57.70
C ILE A 124 -12.40 5.50 -57.96
N CYS A 125 -12.24 4.65 -56.94
CA CYS A 125 -11.46 3.42 -57.05
C CYS A 125 -11.84 2.40 -55.96
N LYS A 126 -11.49 1.12 -56.16
CA LYS A 126 -11.66 0.07 -55.16
C LYS A 126 -10.45 0.01 -54.23
N GLN A 127 -10.69 0.13 -52.92
CA GLN A 127 -9.63 0.15 -51.91
C GLN A 127 -9.33 -1.29 -51.44
N HIS A 128 -8.28 -1.90 -51.97
CA HIS A 128 -7.88 -3.28 -51.63
C HIS A 128 -6.65 -3.32 -50.72
N ASN A 129 -6.57 -4.34 -49.87
CA ASN A 129 -5.37 -4.61 -49.09
C ASN A 129 -4.31 -5.26 -49.99
N ILE A 130 -3.11 -4.68 -50.01
CA ILE A 130 -1.94 -5.26 -50.69
C ILE A 130 -1.03 -5.96 -49.66
N PRO A 131 -0.29 -7.01 -50.04
CA PRO A 131 0.59 -7.75 -49.13
C PRO A 131 1.50 -6.83 -48.31
N ARG A 132 1.97 -5.73 -48.91
CA ARG A 132 2.85 -4.70 -48.30
C ARG A 132 2.34 -4.17 -46.95
N ILE A 133 1.02 -4.13 -46.73
CA ILE A 133 0.41 -3.58 -45.51
C ILE A 133 0.86 -4.33 -44.24
N ILE A 134 1.19 -5.61 -44.35
CA ILE A 134 1.56 -6.44 -43.17
C ILE A 134 2.89 -6.03 -42.54
N ILE A 135 3.75 -5.30 -43.27
CA ILE A 135 5.07 -4.86 -42.80
C ILE A 135 5.14 -3.34 -42.57
N GLN A 136 3.99 -2.67 -42.44
CA GLN A 136 3.91 -1.23 -42.21
C GLN A 136 3.59 -0.90 -40.75
N VAL A 137 4.17 0.20 -40.26
CA VAL A 137 4.10 0.67 -38.85
C VAL A 137 2.66 0.97 -38.39
N SER A 138 1.74 1.22 -39.33
CA SER A 138 0.37 1.63 -39.04
C SER A 138 -0.62 0.63 -39.62
N PHE A 139 -1.18 -0.24 -38.76
CA PHE A 139 -2.37 -1.02 -39.08
C PHE A 139 -3.61 -0.11 -39.06
N ILE A 140 -3.69 0.81 -40.03
CA ILE A 140 -4.95 1.48 -40.36
C ILE A 140 -5.54 0.70 -41.52
N ILE A 141 -6.39 -0.28 -41.20
CA ILE A 141 -7.42 -0.69 -42.15
C ILE A 141 -8.33 0.54 -42.27
N ASN A 142 -8.22 1.26 -43.40
CA ASN A 142 -9.21 2.28 -43.75
C ASN A 142 -10.57 1.59 -43.94
N ILE A 143 -11.33 1.49 -42.85
CA ILE A 143 -12.77 1.23 -42.87
C ILE A 143 -13.42 2.62 -42.92
N LEU A 144 -13.40 3.23 -44.10
CA LEU A 144 -14.20 4.40 -44.44
C LEU A 144 -14.56 4.35 -45.93
#